data_AF-A0A381A4C8-F1
#
_entry.id   AF-A0A381A4C8-F1
#
_cell.length_a   1.000
_cell.length_b   1.000
_cell.length_c   1.000
_cell.angle_alpha   90.00
_cell.angle_beta   90.00
_cell.angle_gamma   90.00
#
_symmetry.space_group_name_H-M   'P 1'
#
loop_
_entity.id
_entity.type
_entity.pdbx_description
1 polymer ?
#
loop_
_entity_poly.entity_id
_entity_poly.type
_entity_poly.pdbx_seq_one_letter_code
_entity_poly.pdbx_strand_id
1 'polypeptide(L)'
;MNTHKHARLTFLRRLEMVQQLIAHQVCVPEAARAYGVTAPTVRKWLGRFLAQGQAGLADASSRPTVSPRAIAPAKALAIVELRRKRLTQARIAQALGVSASTVSRVLARAGLSHLADLEPAEPVVRYEHQAPGDLLHIDIKKLGRIQRPGHRVTGNRRDTVEGAGWDFVFVAIDDHARVAFTDIPPDERFPSAVQFLKDAVAYYQRLGDARLGQPLAAQLHDSQRLGRRNRSGRDRRARGRIGQARLALSQEAAQPFAHSRRGDPIGAGRFRHTNLMGDQLLDHFEST
;
A
#
# COMPACT_ATOMS: atom_id res chain seq x y z
N MET A 1 30.41 -10.56 -4.99
CA MET A 1 31.12 -9.33 -5.40
C MET A 1 31.42 -9.44 -6.88
N ASN A 2 30.98 -8.50 -7.71
CA ASN A 2 31.20 -8.56 -9.15
C ASN A 2 32.67 -8.25 -9.45
N THR A 3 33.40 -9.25 -9.94
CA THR A 3 34.79 -9.06 -10.37
C THR A 3 34.81 -8.20 -11.64
N HIS A 4 35.63 -7.15 -11.66
CA HIS A 4 35.68 -6.23 -12.81
C HIS A 4 36.07 -6.96 -14.11
N LYS A 5 35.53 -6.54 -15.25
CA LYS A 5 35.75 -7.16 -16.58
C LYS A 5 37.21 -7.30 -17.01
N HIS A 6 38.10 -6.49 -16.42
CA HIS A 6 39.56 -6.51 -16.69
C HIS A 6 40.38 -7.07 -15.51
N ALA A 7 39.77 -7.77 -14.57
CA ALA A 7 40.48 -8.35 -13.45
C ALA A 7 41.41 -9.48 -13.90
N ARG A 8 42.73 -9.26 -13.81
CA ARG A 8 43.75 -10.26 -14.17
C ARG A 8 43.69 -11.52 -13.30
N LEU A 9 43.28 -11.40 -12.04
CA LEU A 9 43.15 -12.52 -11.11
C LEU A 9 41.70 -12.64 -10.65
N THR A 10 40.91 -13.43 -11.38
CA THR A 10 39.63 -13.96 -10.91
C THR A 10 39.87 -15.02 -9.82
N PHE A 11 38.80 -15.44 -9.13
CA PHE A 11 38.90 -16.49 -8.12
C PHE A 11 39.50 -17.78 -8.68
N LEU A 12 39.05 -18.24 -9.85
CA LEU A 12 39.56 -19.45 -10.51
C LEU A 12 41.05 -19.31 -10.85
N ARG A 13 41.45 -18.19 -11.44
CA ARG A 13 42.87 -17.92 -11.77
C ARG A 13 43.78 -17.91 -10.54
N ARG A 14 43.29 -17.46 -9.38
CA ARG A 14 44.04 -17.52 -8.13
C ARG A 14 44.20 -18.95 -7.65
N LEU A 15 43.16 -19.77 -7.78
CA LEU A 15 43.19 -21.18 -7.39
C LEU A 15 44.17 -21.97 -8.25
N GLU A 16 44.09 -21.83 -9.58
CA GLU A 16 45.03 -22.45 -10.53
C GLU A 16 46.48 -22.09 -10.20
N MET A 17 46.76 -20.80 -10.01
CA MET A 17 48.09 -20.30 -9.66
C MET A 17 48.63 -20.95 -8.39
N VAL A 18 47.79 -21.08 -7.36
CA VAL A 18 48.23 -21.65 -6.08
C VAL A 18 48.35 -23.16 -6.14
N GLN A 19 47.48 -23.86 -6.88
CA GLN A 19 47.61 -25.31 -7.11
C GLN A 19 48.90 -25.66 -7.85
N GLN A 20 49.28 -24.89 -8.88
CA GLN A 20 50.54 -25.08 -9.59
C GLN A 20 51.76 -24.88 -8.68
N LEU A 21 51.71 -23.89 -7.77
CA LEU A 21 52.77 -23.66 -6.79
C LEU A 21 52.89 -24.81 -5.76
N ILE A 22 51.75 -25.32 -5.27
CA ILE A 22 51.72 -26.41 -4.28
C ILE A 22 52.13 -27.74 -4.90
N ALA A 23 51.76 -27.98 -6.15
CA ALA A 23 52.21 -29.15 -6.91
C ALA A 23 53.68 -29.04 -7.38
N HIS A 24 54.41 -27.99 -6.96
CA HIS A 24 55.79 -27.71 -7.35
C HIS A 24 56.01 -27.65 -8.89
N GLN A 25 54.97 -27.32 -9.65
CA GLN A 25 55.03 -27.24 -11.11
C GLN A 25 55.69 -25.95 -11.60
N VAL A 26 55.63 -24.89 -10.79
CA VAL A 26 56.24 -23.58 -11.08
C VAL A 26 56.81 -22.97 -9.82
N CYS A 27 57.85 -22.14 -9.95
CA CYS A 27 58.31 -21.29 -8.86
C CYS A 27 57.60 -19.92 -8.83
N VAL A 28 57.75 -19.17 -7.73
CA VAL A 28 57.06 -17.88 -7.54
C VAL A 28 57.33 -16.85 -8.66
N PRO A 29 58.57 -16.64 -9.13
CA PRO A 29 58.84 -15.73 -10.25
C PRO A 29 58.17 -16.16 -11.58
N GLU A 30 58.11 -17.47 -11.85
CA GLU A 30 57.46 -18.01 -13.04
C GLU A 30 55.95 -17.80 -13.00
N ALA A 31 55.32 -18.11 -11.85
CA ALA A 31 53.90 -17.84 -11.63
C ALA A 31 53.58 -16.35 -11.76
N ALA A 32 54.42 -15.46 -11.23
CA ALA A 32 54.24 -14.02 -11.36
C ALA A 32 54.17 -13.59 -12.84
N ARG A 33 55.08 -14.10 -13.67
CA ARG A 33 55.12 -13.84 -15.12
C ARG A 33 53.89 -14.43 -15.83
N ALA A 34 53.58 -15.69 -15.59
CA ALA A 34 52.47 -16.40 -16.25
C ALA A 34 51.09 -15.78 -15.95
N TYR A 35 50.88 -15.33 -14.71
CA TYR A 35 49.60 -14.74 -14.29
C TYR A 35 49.56 -13.21 -14.43
N GLY A 36 50.65 -12.57 -14.87
CA GLY A 36 50.72 -11.12 -15.13
C GLY A 36 50.61 -10.28 -13.87
N VAL A 37 51.21 -10.74 -12.77
CA VAL A 37 51.22 -10.10 -11.44
C VAL A 37 52.63 -10.06 -10.84
N THR A 38 52.79 -9.38 -9.71
CA THR A 38 54.08 -9.29 -9.02
C THR A 38 54.32 -10.50 -8.10
N ALA A 39 55.58 -10.87 -7.86
CA ALA A 39 55.92 -11.96 -6.94
C ALA A 39 55.37 -11.79 -5.50
N PRO A 40 55.31 -10.57 -4.91
CA PRO A 40 54.60 -10.34 -3.65
C PRO A 40 53.10 -10.69 -3.72
N THR A 41 52.44 -10.42 -4.85
CA THR A 41 51.02 -10.78 -5.05
C THR A 41 50.84 -12.30 -5.06
N VAL A 42 51.75 -13.01 -5.73
CA VAL A 42 51.76 -14.48 -5.72
C VAL A 42 51.92 -15.02 -4.30
N ARG A 43 52.94 -14.54 -3.56
CA ARG A 43 53.18 -14.94 -2.17
C ARG A 43 51.99 -14.62 -1.25
N LYS A 44 51.34 -13.48 -1.44
CA LYS A 44 50.12 -13.11 -0.71
C LYS A 44 49.01 -14.16 -0.90
N TRP A 45 48.74 -14.54 -2.15
CA TRP A 45 47.67 -15.51 -2.43
C TRP A 45 48.02 -16.92 -1.96
N LEU A 46 49.27 -17.35 -2.15
CA LEU A 46 49.76 -18.62 -1.60
C LEU A 46 49.64 -18.63 -0.06
N GLY A 47 50.10 -17.59 0.63
CA GLY A 47 50.00 -17.50 2.09
C GLY A 47 48.55 -17.52 2.60
N ARG A 48 47.62 -16.85 1.90
CA ARG A 48 46.19 -16.90 2.22
C ARG A 48 45.61 -18.30 2.05
N PHE A 49 45.97 -18.99 0.96
CA PHE A 49 45.52 -20.35 0.72
C PHE A 49 46.07 -21.33 1.76
N LEU A 50 47.35 -21.21 2.13
CA LEU A 50 47.94 -22.06 3.17
C LEU A 50 47.26 -21.85 4.54
N ALA A 51 46.82 -20.62 4.83
CA ALA A 51 46.16 -20.30 6.10
C ALA A 51 44.66 -20.65 6.15
N GLN A 52 43.94 -20.55 5.03
CA GLN A 52 42.46 -20.58 4.99
C GLN A 52 41.89 -21.49 3.89
N GLY A 53 42.74 -22.25 3.19
CA GLY A 53 42.37 -23.03 2.03
C GLY A 53 41.81 -22.18 0.89
N GLN A 54 40.94 -22.78 0.09
CA GLN A 54 40.31 -22.12 -1.05
C GLN A 54 39.47 -20.89 -0.65
N ALA A 55 38.91 -20.86 0.58
CA ALA A 55 38.15 -19.72 1.08
C ALA A 55 39.00 -18.44 1.18
N GLY A 56 40.30 -18.57 1.45
CA GLY A 56 41.24 -17.43 1.53
C GLY A 56 41.50 -16.73 0.18
N LEU A 57 41.08 -17.32 -0.94
CA LEU A 57 41.23 -16.76 -2.28
C LEU A 57 40.11 -15.80 -2.68
N ALA A 58 39.01 -15.78 -1.92
CA ALA A 58 37.93 -14.82 -2.10
C ALA A 58 38.44 -13.38 -1.88
N ASP A 59 37.82 -12.41 -2.55
CA ASP A 59 38.11 -11.01 -2.28
C ASP A 59 37.66 -10.66 -0.85
N ALA A 60 38.60 -10.13 -0.07
CA ALA A 60 38.26 -9.54 1.20
C ALA A 60 37.43 -8.27 0.97
N SER A 61 36.50 -8.00 1.87
CA SER A 61 35.78 -6.73 1.88
C SER A 61 36.78 -5.57 2.01
N SER A 62 36.70 -4.58 1.12
CA SER A 62 37.42 -3.31 1.28
C SER A 62 36.85 -2.44 2.40
N ARG A 63 35.72 -2.82 3.00
CA ARG A 63 35.16 -2.11 4.15
C ARG A 63 36.06 -2.31 5.37
N PRO A 64 36.40 -1.24 6.10
CA PRO A 64 37.14 -1.36 7.35
C PRO A 64 36.45 -2.31 8.33
N THR A 65 37.23 -3.17 9.00
CA THR A 65 36.74 -4.03 10.09
C THR A 65 36.19 -3.20 11.25
N VAL A 66 36.82 -2.06 11.53
CA VAL A 66 36.42 -1.13 12.59
C VAL A 66 36.21 0.26 12.01
N SER A 67 35.08 0.88 12.35
CA SER A 67 34.78 2.27 12.03
C SER A 67 34.57 3.05 13.33
N PRO A 68 35.62 3.68 13.90
CA PRO A 68 35.53 4.33 15.20
C PRO A 68 34.49 5.46 15.28
N ARG A 69 34.13 6.05 14.14
CA ARG A 69 33.12 7.11 14.02
C ARG A 69 31.72 6.56 13.70
N ALA A 70 31.51 5.25 13.80
CA ALA A 70 30.20 4.66 13.65
C ALA A 70 29.26 5.18 14.76
N ILE A 71 28.00 5.39 14.41
CA ILE A 71 26.98 5.73 15.40
C ILE A 71 26.85 4.59 16.41
N ALA A 72 26.78 4.93 17.71
CA ALA A 72 26.52 3.95 18.76
C ALA A 72 25.19 3.22 18.50
N PRO A 73 25.13 1.87 18.62
CA PRO A 73 23.93 1.10 18.33
C PRO A 73 22.68 1.59 19.09
N ALA A 74 22.84 1.96 20.35
CA ALA A 74 21.75 2.51 21.17
C ALA A 74 21.16 3.81 20.60
N LYS A 75 22.01 4.72 20.07
CA LYS A 75 21.52 5.93 19.40
C LYS A 75 20.80 5.61 18.08
N ALA A 76 21.28 4.62 17.33
CA ALA A 76 20.59 4.19 16.11
C ALA A 76 19.20 3.61 16.40
N LEU A 77 19.07 2.80 17.46
CA LEU A 77 17.77 2.32 17.93
C LEU A 77 16.86 3.46 18.38
N ALA A 78 17.38 4.42 19.15
CA ALA A 78 16.60 5.59 19.56
C ALA A 78 16.08 6.41 18.36
N ILE A 79 16.86 6.53 17.28
CA ILE A 79 16.41 7.16 16.02
C ILE A 79 15.19 6.43 15.45
N VAL A 80 15.25 5.09 15.37
CA VAL A 80 14.15 4.26 14.86
C VAL A 80 12.90 4.38 15.73
N GLU A 81 13.06 4.31 17.06
CA GLU A 81 11.94 4.41 18.00
C GLU A 81 11.25 5.78 17.94
N LEU A 82 12.02 6.87 17.91
CA LEU A 82 11.44 8.21 17.76
C LEU A 82 10.77 8.37 16.39
N ARG A 83 11.31 7.73 15.35
CA ARG A 83 10.67 7.73 14.03
C ARG A 83 9.35 6.99 14.05
N ARG A 84 9.26 5.83 14.71
CA ARG A 84 8.00 5.08 14.92
C ARG A 84 6.96 5.88 15.71
N LYS A 85 7.41 6.75 16.63
CA LYS A 85 6.56 7.76 17.31
C LYS A 85 6.21 8.97 16.43
N ARG A 86 6.42 8.88 15.11
CA ARG A 86 6.12 9.89 14.08
C ARG A 86 6.88 11.22 14.22
N LEU A 87 8.02 11.26 14.90
CA LEU A 87 8.85 12.47 14.89
C LEU A 87 9.46 12.69 13.49
N THR A 88 9.63 13.96 13.12
CA THR A 88 10.35 14.33 11.90
C THR A 88 11.84 14.09 12.08
N GLN A 89 12.55 13.80 10.99
CA GLN A 89 13.99 13.57 11.04
C GLN A 89 14.76 14.75 11.67
N ALA A 90 14.32 15.98 11.42
CA ALA A 90 14.89 17.18 12.02
C ALA A 90 14.71 17.22 13.55
N ARG A 91 13.51 16.87 14.06
CA ARG A 91 13.26 16.81 15.51
C ARG A 91 14.06 15.68 16.17
N ILE A 92 14.22 14.55 15.50
CA ILE A 92 15.06 13.43 15.98
C ILE A 92 16.53 13.86 16.06
N ALA A 93 17.04 14.52 15.02
CA ALA A 93 18.41 15.03 14.98
C ALA A 93 18.69 15.99 16.16
N GLN A 94 17.77 16.93 16.39
CA GLN A 94 17.85 17.87 17.51
C GLN A 94 17.80 17.14 18.87
N ALA A 95 16.85 16.22 19.05
CA ALA A 95 16.66 15.52 20.33
C ALA A 95 17.83 14.62 20.73
N LEU A 96 18.52 14.01 19.74
CA LEU A 96 19.60 13.04 20.00
C LEU A 96 21.01 13.63 19.81
N GLY A 97 21.10 14.91 19.42
CA GLY A 97 22.37 15.58 19.17
C GLY A 97 23.19 14.91 18.07
N VAL A 98 22.54 14.52 16.96
CA VAL A 98 23.18 13.87 15.81
C VAL A 98 22.87 14.63 14.52
N SER A 99 23.75 14.52 13.52
CA SER A 99 23.52 15.18 12.23
C SER A 99 22.27 14.65 11.51
N ALA A 100 21.59 15.52 10.77
CA ALA A 100 20.45 15.13 9.93
C ALA A 100 20.83 14.01 8.93
N SER A 101 22.05 14.06 8.38
CA SER A 101 22.58 13.02 7.48
C SER A 101 22.77 11.66 8.16
N THR A 102 23.01 11.64 9.48
CA THR A 102 23.11 10.39 10.24
C THR A 102 21.72 9.82 10.50
N VAL A 103 20.76 10.65 10.90
CA VAL A 103 19.35 10.23 11.02
C VAL A 103 18.84 9.66 9.70
N SER A 104 19.01 10.39 8.61
CA SER A 104 18.59 9.96 7.26
C SER A 104 19.21 8.60 6.88
N ARG A 105 20.53 8.41 7.06
CA ARG A 105 21.19 7.13 6.76
C ARG A 105 20.73 5.97 7.65
N VAL A 106 20.46 6.22 8.93
CA VAL A 106 19.94 5.19 9.84
C VAL A 106 18.53 4.79 9.42
N LEU A 107 17.65 5.76 9.15
CA LEU A 107 16.28 5.50 8.75
C LEU A 107 16.18 4.85 7.37
N ALA A 108 17.03 5.24 6.41
CA ALA A 108 17.07 4.61 5.10
C ALA A 108 17.44 3.13 5.20
N ARG A 109 18.42 2.76 6.05
CA ARG A 109 18.77 1.35 6.29
C ARG A 109 17.66 0.57 7.00
N ALA A 110 16.88 1.26 7.84
CA ALA A 110 15.71 0.67 8.51
C ALA A 110 14.45 0.64 7.63
N GLY A 111 14.48 1.23 6.43
CA GLY A 111 13.31 1.35 5.56
C GLY A 111 12.25 2.33 6.08
N LEU A 112 12.62 3.34 6.88
CA LEU A 112 11.70 4.27 7.56
C LEU A 112 11.92 5.75 7.17
N SER A 113 12.40 5.98 5.94
CA SER A 113 12.70 7.32 5.42
C SER A 113 11.43 8.16 5.26
N HIS A 114 10.36 7.56 4.77
CA HIS A 114 9.08 8.21 4.51
C HIS A 114 8.11 8.01 5.67
N LEU A 115 7.06 8.83 5.74
CA LEU A 115 6.01 8.65 6.75
C LEU A 115 5.10 7.48 6.41
N ALA A 116 4.91 7.18 5.12
CA ALA A 116 4.13 6.03 4.65
C ALA A 116 4.73 4.70 5.12
N ASP A 117 6.05 4.64 5.29
CA ASP A 117 6.75 3.43 5.74
C ASP A 117 6.43 3.07 7.22
N LEU A 118 5.85 4.00 7.99
CA LEU A 118 5.45 3.75 9.38
C LEU A 118 4.16 2.94 9.47
N GLU A 119 3.30 3.08 8.46
CA GLU A 119 1.98 2.46 8.38
C GLU A 119 1.78 2.03 6.93
N PRO A 120 2.40 0.90 6.54
CA PRO A 120 2.21 0.38 5.20
C PRO A 120 0.72 0.15 4.96
N ALA A 121 0.23 0.55 3.78
CA ALA A 121 -1.15 0.35 3.42
C ALA A 121 -1.46 -1.15 3.40
N GLU A 122 -2.56 -1.54 4.03
CA GLU A 122 -3.05 -2.90 3.94
C GLU A 122 -3.34 -3.24 2.46
N PRO A 123 -3.02 -4.47 2.00
CA PRO A 123 -3.38 -4.90 0.67
C PRO A 123 -4.89 -4.75 0.44
N VAL A 124 -5.26 -4.17 -0.70
CA VAL A 124 -6.68 -4.03 -1.07
C VAL A 124 -7.26 -5.40 -1.34
N VAL A 125 -8.18 -5.86 -0.48
CA VAL A 125 -8.98 -7.06 -0.71
C VAL A 125 -10.15 -6.67 -1.62
N ARG A 126 -10.13 -7.16 -2.86
CA ARG A 126 -11.23 -6.96 -3.82
C ARG A 126 -12.13 -8.18 -3.78
N TYR A 127 -13.42 -7.97 -3.55
CA TYR A 127 -14.44 -8.99 -3.74
C TYR A 127 -15.11 -8.75 -5.09
N GLU A 128 -15.67 -9.82 -5.66
CA GLU A 128 -16.50 -9.77 -6.86
C GLU A 128 -17.66 -10.76 -6.69
N HIS A 129 -18.88 -10.33 -7.00
CA HIS A 129 -20.06 -11.20 -6.99
C HIS A 129 -20.09 -12.14 -8.21
N GLN A 130 -20.86 -13.23 -8.14
CA GLN A 130 -20.80 -14.32 -9.12
C GLN A 130 -21.55 -14.02 -10.42
N ALA A 131 -22.57 -13.16 -10.40
CA ALA A 131 -23.36 -12.84 -11.56
C ALA A 131 -23.64 -11.33 -11.66
N PRO A 132 -23.87 -10.82 -12.89
CA PRO A 132 -24.39 -9.47 -13.09
C PRO A 132 -25.71 -9.26 -12.33
N GLY A 133 -25.87 -8.07 -11.77
CA GLY A 133 -27.04 -7.69 -10.99
C GLY A 133 -27.06 -8.20 -9.55
N ASP A 134 -26.05 -8.96 -9.10
CA ASP A 134 -25.95 -9.40 -7.71
C ASP A 134 -25.58 -8.23 -6.76
N LEU A 135 -24.79 -7.26 -7.23
CA LEU A 135 -24.41 -6.06 -6.49
C LEU A 135 -24.18 -4.87 -7.42
N LEU A 136 -24.84 -3.76 -7.12
CA LEU A 136 -24.66 -2.48 -7.79
C LEU A 136 -23.97 -1.48 -6.85
N HIS A 137 -22.81 -0.98 -7.26
CA HIS A 137 -22.09 0.07 -6.55
C HIS A 137 -22.57 1.44 -6.99
N ILE A 138 -23.14 2.21 -6.06
CA ILE A 138 -23.63 3.56 -6.33
C ILE A 138 -22.76 4.58 -5.59
N ASP A 139 -22.24 5.57 -6.33
CA ASP A 139 -21.47 6.70 -5.80
C ASP A 139 -22.00 8.02 -6.38
N ILE A 140 -21.90 9.08 -5.58
CA ILE A 140 -22.23 10.45 -5.99
C ILE A 140 -20.96 11.28 -5.93
N LYS A 141 -20.54 11.79 -7.08
CA LYS A 141 -19.39 12.66 -7.18
C LYS A 141 -19.81 14.10 -7.38
N LYS A 142 -19.57 14.91 -6.36
CA LYS A 142 -19.73 16.36 -6.41
C LYS A 142 -18.52 17.03 -7.06
N LEU A 143 -18.71 17.59 -8.25
CA LEU A 143 -17.67 18.22 -9.05
C LEU A 143 -17.91 19.72 -9.16
N GLY A 144 -16.86 20.53 -8.96
CA GLY A 144 -16.98 21.98 -9.14
C GLY A 144 -17.20 22.29 -10.63
N ARG A 145 -18.23 23.07 -10.95
CA ARG A 145 -18.55 23.39 -12.35
C ARG A 145 -17.39 24.15 -12.99
N ILE A 146 -16.99 23.71 -14.18
CA ILE A 146 -15.98 24.39 -14.99
C ILE A 146 -16.70 25.28 -15.99
N GLN A 147 -16.80 26.57 -15.69
CA GLN A 147 -17.41 27.54 -16.61
C GLN A 147 -16.43 28.03 -17.69
N ARG A 148 -15.13 28.06 -17.40
CA ARG A 148 -14.07 28.44 -18.34
C ARG A 148 -12.72 27.84 -17.95
N PRO A 149 -11.76 27.74 -18.88
CA PRO A 149 -10.40 27.26 -18.59
C PRO A 149 -9.72 28.07 -17.48
N GLY A 150 -9.00 27.39 -16.58
CA GLY A 150 -8.33 28.03 -15.45
C GLY A 150 -6.90 28.51 -15.75
N HIS A 151 -6.22 29.02 -14.71
CA HIS A 151 -4.89 29.64 -14.77
C HIS A 151 -3.77 28.82 -15.43
N ARG A 152 -3.91 27.50 -15.56
CA ARG A 152 -2.95 26.68 -16.32
C ARG A 152 -3.01 26.95 -17.83
N VAL A 153 -4.18 27.35 -18.32
CA VAL A 153 -4.41 27.73 -19.71
C VAL A 153 -4.27 29.25 -19.86
N THR A 154 -4.84 30.03 -18.94
CA THR A 154 -4.85 31.51 -19.04
C THR A 154 -3.59 32.18 -18.50
N GLY A 155 -2.70 31.45 -17.82
CA GLY A 155 -1.47 31.97 -17.18
C GLY A 155 -1.69 32.82 -15.92
N ASN A 156 -2.90 33.30 -15.68
CA ASN A 156 -3.22 34.18 -14.57
C ASN A 156 -3.62 33.39 -13.31
N ARG A 157 -2.73 33.31 -12.31
CA ARG A 157 -2.99 32.59 -11.04
C ARG A 157 -4.11 33.17 -10.16
N ARG A 158 -4.57 34.39 -10.45
CA ARG A 158 -5.70 35.04 -9.77
C ARG A 158 -7.03 34.78 -10.47
N ASP A 159 -7.01 34.01 -11.54
CA ASP A 159 -8.20 33.69 -12.31
C ASP A 159 -9.11 32.74 -11.52
N THR A 160 -10.18 33.29 -10.97
CA THR A 160 -11.19 32.57 -10.20
C THR A 160 -12.58 32.84 -10.79
N VAL A 161 -13.47 31.85 -10.66
CA VAL A 161 -14.89 32.00 -11.00
C VAL A 161 -15.66 31.88 -9.69
N GLU A 162 -16.36 32.94 -9.31
CA GLU A 162 -17.26 32.93 -8.16
C GLU A 162 -18.62 32.37 -8.56
N GLY A 163 -19.27 31.65 -7.65
CA GLY A 163 -20.66 31.19 -7.85
C GLY A 163 -20.86 30.11 -8.92
N ALA A 164 -19.80 29.48 -9.44
CA ALA A 164 -19.92 28.46 -10.49
C ALA A 164 -20.83 27.28 -10.11
N GLY A 165 -20.91 26.96 -8.82
CA GLY A 165 -21.74 25.87 -8.31
C GLY A 165 -21.11 24.49 -8.51
N TRP A 166 -21.95 23.47 -8.42
CA TRP A 166 -21.55 22.06 -8.43
C TRP A 166 -22.38 21.26 -9.43
N ASP A 167 -21.73 20.34 -10.13
CA ASP A 167 -22.38 19.22 -10.82
C ASP A 167 -22.33 17.99 -9.91
N PHE A 168 -23.40 17.20 -9.94
CA PHE A 168 -23.55 16.00 -9.14
C PHE A 168 -23.61 14.82 -10.08
N VAL A 169 -22.49 14.12 -10.26
CA VAL A 169 -22.43 12.97 -11.15
C VAL A 169 -22.78 11.74 -10.32
N PHE A 170 -23.93 11.15 -10.60
CA PHE A 170 -24.34 9.89 -10.02
C PHE A 170 -23.82 8.77 -10.91
N VAL A 171 -23.24 7.75 -10.30
CA VAL A 171 -22.63 6.61 -11.00
C VAL A 171 -23.10 5.33 -10.33
N ALA A 172 -23.61 4.40 -11.12
CA ALA A 172 -23.99 3.05 -10.72
C ALA A 172 -23.19 2.06 -11.56
N ILE A 173 -22.38 1.21 -10.92
CA ILE A 173 -21.53 0.22 -11.60
C ILE A 173 -21.88 -1.17 -11.11
N ASP A 174 -22.19 -2.08 -12.03
CA ASP A 174 -22.36 -3.49 -11.70
C ASP A 174 -21.01 -4.11 -11.29
N ASP A 175 -20.98 -4.82 -10.17
CA ASP A 175 -19.74 -5.36 -9.65
C ASP A 175 -19.14 -6.49 -10.51
N HIS A 176 -19.95 -7.29 -11.20
CA HIS A 176 -19.46 -8.40 -12.00
C HIS A 176 -19.23 -8.00 -13.47
N ALA A 177 -20.26 -7.49 -14.13
CA ALA A 177 -20.20 -7.07 -15.54
C ALA A 177 -19.39 -5.78 -15.76
N ARG A 178 -19.15 -4.99 -14.71
CA ARG A 178 -18.46 -3.68 -14.76
C ARG A 178 -19.08 -2.67 -15.75
N VAL A 179 -20.32 -2.90 -16.14
CA VAL A 179 -21.13 -1.93 -16.90
C VAL A 179 -21.47 -0.78 -15.97
N ALA A 180 -21.49 0.45 -16.51
CA ALA A 180 -21.76 1.67 -15.75
C ALA A 180 -22.96 2.42 -16.32
N PHE A 181 -23.82 2.88 -15.42
CA PHE A 181 -24.89 3.84 -15.70
C PHE A 181 -24.57 5.14 -14.96
N THR A 182 -24.70 6.28 -15.65
CA THR A 182 -24.37 7.59 -15.08
C THR A 182 -25.40 8.62 -15.46
N ASP A 183 -25.68 9.54 -14.54
CA ASP A 183 -26.51 10.71 -14.81
C ASP A 183 -25.98 11.93 -14.03
N ILE A 184 -26.44 13.12 -14.39
CA ILE A 184 -26.08 14.38 -13.74
C ILE A 184 -27.34 15.08 -13.20
N PRO A 185 -27.90 14.64 -12.06
CA PRO A 185 -29.01 15.31 -11.41
C PRO A 185 -28.67 16.73 -10.94
N PRO A 186 -29.68 17.57 -10.66
CA PRO A 186 -29.48 18.95 -10.24
C PRO A 186 -28.86 19.07 -8.84
N ASP A 187 -29.02 18.06 -7.98
CA ASP A 187 -28.49 18.02 -6.62
C ASP A 187 -28.25 16.58 -6.09
N GLU A 188 -27.59 16.48 -4.93
CA GLU A 188 -27.33 15.22 -4.21
C GLU A 188 -28.45 14.82 -3.24
N ARG A 189 -29.66 15.39 -3.39
CA ARG A 189 -30.74 15.20 -2.42
C ARG A 189 -31.52 13.92 -2.69
N PHE A 190 -32.30 13.53 -1.68
CA PHE A 190 -33.09 12.31 -1.69
C PHE A 190 -33.95 12.12 -2.95
N PRO A 191 -34.72 13.10 -3.45
CA PRO A 191 -35.54 12.90 -4.66
C PRO A 191 -34.71 12.56 -5.90
N SER A 192 -33.59 13.28 -6.09
CA SER A 192 -32.64 13.04 -7.18
C SER A 192 -32.00 11.65 -7.08
N ALA A 193 -31.65 11.21 -5.87
CA ALA A 193 -31.06 9.89 -5.63
C ALA A 193 -32.04 8.74 -5.88
N VAL A 194 -33.29 8.89 -5.45
CA VAL A 194 -34.35 7.91 -5.69
C VAL A 194 -34.63 7.79 -7.19
N GLN A 195 -34.72 8.92 -7.90
CA GLN A 195 -34.94 8.91 -9.33
C GLN A 195 -33.78 8.22 -10.07
N PHE A 196 -32.54 8.58 -9.73
CA PHE A 196 -31.36 7.92 -10.30
C PHE A 196 -31.36 6.41 -10.08
N LEU A 197 -31.71 5.93 -8.88
CA LEU A 197 -31.77 4.49 -8.60
C LEU A 197 -32.81 3.79 -9.47
N LYS A 198 -34.01 4.39 -9.63
CA LYS A 198 -35.06 3.84 -10.50
C LYS A 198 -34.58 3.75 -11.95
N ASP A 199 -33.93 4.79 -12.44
CA ASP A 199 -33.42 4.84 -13.81
C ASP A 199 -32.27 3.85 -14.03
N ALA A 200 -31.40 3.68 -13.04
CA ALA A 200 -30.33 2.69 -13.05
C ALA A 200 -30.89 1.25 -13.12
N VAL A 201 -31.84 0.91 -12.24
CA VAL A 201 -32.49 -0.41 -12.25
C VAL A 201 -33.16 -0.68 -13.60
N ALA A 202 -33.91 0.30 -14.13
CA ALA A 202 -34.54 0.17 -15.44
C ALA A 202 -33.52 0.01 -16.57
N TYR A 203 -32.36 0.67 -16.49
CA TYR A 203 -31.27 0.54 -17.46
C TYR A 203 -30.70 -0.88 -17.49
N TYR A 204 -30.34 -1.44 -16.34
CA TYR A 204 -29.76 -2.78 -16.27
C TYR A 204 -30.77 -3.89 -16.59
N GLN A 205 -32.04 -3.71 -16.23
CA GLN A 205 -33.11 -4.61 -16.65
C GLN A 205 -33.21 -4.71 -18.18
N ARG A 206 -33.04 -3.59 -18.91
CA ARG A 206 -33.00 -3.58 -20.38
C ARG A 206 -31.78 -4.28 -20.97
N LEU A 207 -30.69 -4.39 -20.21
CA LEU A 207 -29.47 -5.10 -20.64
C LEU A 207 -29.55 -6.62 -20.44
N GLY A 208 -30.63 -7.12 -19.81
CA GLY A 208 -30.82 -8.56 -19.58
C GLY A 208 -30.38 -9.03 -18.20
N ASP A 209 -30.05 -8.13 -17.28
CA ASP A 209 -29.74 -8.46 -15.89
C ASP A 209 -31.04 -8.73 -15.11
N ALA A 210 -31.62 -9.92 -15.36
CA ALA A 210 -32.91 -10.35 -14.84
C ALA A 210 -32.98 -10.50 -13.30
N ARG A 211 -31.85 -10.36 -12.60
CA ARG A 211 -31.75 -10.51 -11.13
C ARG A 211 -32.03 -9.22 -10.35
N LEU A 212 -32.01 -8.06 -11.00
CA LEU A 212 -32.26 -6.73 -10.38
C LEU A 212 -33.74 -6.46 -10.01
N GLY A 213 -34.56 -7.52 -9.92
CA GLY A 213 -35.95 -7.50 -9.45
C GLY A 213 -36.22 -8.40 -8.23
N GLN A 214 -35.19 -9.07 -7.70
CA GLN A 214 -35.23 -9.74 -6.40
C GLN A 214 -34.50 -8.86 -5.36
N PRO A 215 -34.80 -8.97 -4.04
CA PRO A 215 -34.32 -8.00 -3.05
C PRO A 215 -32.80 -7.83 -3.13
N LEU A 216 -32.39 -6.65 -3.62
CA LEU A 216 -31.00 -6.30 -3.88
C LEU A 216 -30.34 -5.89 -2.56
N ALA A 217 -29.14 -6.42 -2.30
CA ALA A 217 -28.25 -5.83 -1.31
C ALA A 217 -27.58 -4.59 -1.95
N ALA A 218 -28.23 -3.42 -1.93
CA ALA A 218 -27.58 -2.18 -2.36
C ALA A 218 -26.61 -1.70 -1.27
N GLN A 219 -25.32 -1.60 -1.57
CA GLN A 219 -24.33 -0.98 -0.69
C GLN A 219 -24.08 0.46 -1.12
N LEU A 220 -24.54 1.40 -0.28
CA LEU A 220 -24.19 2.82 -0.40
C LEU A 220 -22.87 3.05 0.32
N HIS A 221 -21.87 3.54 -0.41
CA HIS A 221 -20.61 3.99 0.19
C HIS A 221 -20.59 5.53 0.21
N ASP A 222 -20.69 6.12 1.41
CA ASP A 222 -20.41 7.54 1.60
C ASP A 222 -18.89 7.77 1.63
N SER A 223 -18.34 8.07 0.45
CA SER A 223 -16.93 8.35 0.23
C SER A 223 -16.50 9.75 0.72
N GLN A 224 -17.26 10.45 1.58
CA GLN A 224 -16.86 11.75 2.13
C GLN A 224 -15.81 11.64 3.25
N ARG A 225 -14.64 11.06 2.94
CA ARG A 225 -13.46 11.21 3.80
C ARG A 225 -12.12 11.18 3.07
N LEU A 226 -12.00 11.88 1.94
CA LEU A 226 -10.68 12.27 1.42
C LEU A 226 -10.65 13.71 0.91
N GLY A 227 -10.95 14.64 1.82
CA GLY A 227 -10.60 16.05 1.67
C GLY A 227 -9.17 16.31 2.15
N ARG A 228 -8.28 16.66 1.21
CA ARG A 228 -6.91 17.14 1.41
C ARG A 228 -6.81 18.13 2.59
N ARG A 229 -6.01 17.79 3.61
CA ARG A 229 -5.50 18.77 4.58
C ARG A 229 -4.57 19.74 3.86
N ASN A 230 -5.07 20.95 3.58
CA ASN A 230 -4.34 22.21 3.70
C ASN A 230 -5.22 23.35 3.20
N ARG A 231 -5.82 24.10 4.13
CA ARG A 231 -5.82 25.57 4.12
C ARG A 231 -6.38 26.12 5.44
N SER A 232 -5.80 27.25 5.82
CA SER A 232 -5.90 28.00 7.06
C SER A 232 -7.33 28.25 7.56
N GLY A 233 -7.50 28.16 8.87
CA GLY A 233 -8.78 28.30 9.55
C GLY A 233 -9.43 29.68 9.41
N ARG A 234 -10.73 29.64 9.15
CA ARG A 234 -11.80 30.45 9.75
C ARG A 234 -13.09 30.05 9.04
N ASP A 235 -13.72 28.98 9.53
CA ASP A 235 -15.18 28.96 9.64
C ASP A 235 -15.61 27.81 10.55
N ARG A 236 -15.95 28.15 11.80
CA ARG A 236 -16.66 27.26 12.71
C ARG A 236 -18.09 27.77 12.76
N ARG A 237 -18.99 27.09 12.05
CA ARG A 237 -20.43 27.12 12.40
C ARG A 237 -20.95 25.71 12.54
N ALA A 238 -21.64 25.52 13.67
CA ALA A 238 -22.10 24.26 14.22
C ALA A 238 -22.98 23.50 13.21
N ARG A 239 -22.65 22.22 12.99
CA ARG A 239 -23.57 21.25 12.39
C ARG A 239 -24.12 20.38 13.51
N GLY A 240 -25.44 20.33 13.57
CA GLY A 240 -26.20 19.55 14.55
C GLY A 240 -25.80 18.09 14.52
N ARG A 241 -25.79 17.49 15.72
CA ARG A 241 -25.56 16.07 15.93
C ARG A 241 -26.72 15.29 15.32
N ILE A 242 -26.42 14.33 14.45
CA ILE A 242 -27.33 13.21 14.18
C ILE A 242 -26.75 12.02 14.93
N GLY A 243 -27.59 11.43 15.78
CA GLY A 243 -27.23 10.41 16.76
C GLY A 243 -26.75 9.12 16.10
N GLN A 244 -25.80 8.47 16.76
CA GLN A 244 -25.42 7.10 16.48
C GLN A 244 -26.57 6.18 16.90
N ALA A 245 -27.38 5.73 15.94
CA ALA A 245 -28.20 4.55 16.13
C ALA A 245 -27.32 3.32 15.82
N ARG A 246 -26.73 2.77 16.88
CA ARG A 246 -26.03 1.49 16.87
C ARG A 246 -27.09 0.39 16.91
N LEU A 247 -27.45 -0.19 15.77
CA LEU A 247 -28.01 -1.55 15.76
C LEU A 247 -26.87 -2.53 15.47
N ALA A 248 -26.44 -3.21 16.53
CA ALA A 248 -25.69 -4.44 16.41
C ALA A 248 -26.67 -5.51 15.91
N LEU A 249 -26.50 -5.95 14.66
CA LEU A 249 -27.17 -7.15 14.16
C LEU A 249 -26.09 -8.11 13.67
N SER A 250 -25.87 -9.10 14.54
CA SER A 250 -25.44 -10.47 14.30
C SER A 250 -24.93 -10.79 12.89
N GLN A 251 -23.60 -10.82 12.72
CA GLN A 251 -23.00 -11.65 11.68
C GLN A 251 -23.12 -13.11 12.13
N GLU A 252 -24.01 -13.88 11.51
CA GLU A 252 -23.80 -15.32 11.44
C GLU A 252 -22.55 -15.55 10.58
N ALA A 253 -21.47 -15.92 11.25
CA ALA A 253 -20.35 -16.57 10.62
C ALA A 253 -20.87 -17.88 10.02
N ALA A 254 -20.90 -17.97 8.68
CA ALA A 254 -20.93 -19.27 8.02
C ALA A 254 -19.66 -20.01 8.44
N GLN A 255 -19.79 -20.98 9.36
CA GLN A 255 -18.66 -21.78 9.80
C GLN A 255 -18.15 -22.67 8.65
N PRO A 256 -16.82 -22.88 8.59
CA PRO A 256 -16.15 -23.62 7.54
C PRO A 256 -16.43 -25.12 7.66
N PHE A 257 -16.42 -25.80 6.52
CA PHE A 257 -16.45 -27.26 6.37
C PHE A 257 -15.78 -28.01 7.54
N ALA A 258 -16.56 -28.85 8.23
CA ALA A 258 -16.07 -29.73 9.29
C ALA A 258 -15.48 -31.03 8.72
N HIS A 259 -14.23 -31.33 9.09
CA HIS A 259 -13.75 -32.71 9.21
C HIS A 259 -14.17 -33.27 10.59
N SER A 260 -14.50 -34.57 10.59
CA SER A 260 -15.05 -35.35 11.71
C SER A 260 -14.28 -35.25 13.05
N ARG A 261 -15.01 -35.13 14.18
CA ARG A 261 -15.08 -36.11 15.30
C ARG A 261 -15.96 -35.61 16.47
N ARG A 262 -16.91 -36.48 16.86
CA ARG A 262 -17.68 -36.67 18.12
C ARG A 262 -17.80 -35.55 19.19
N GLY A 263 -19.05 -35.28 19.61
CA GLY A 263 -19.43 -34.71 20.91
C GLY A 263 -20.88 -34.17 20.93
N ASP A 264 -21.73 -34.73 21.80
CA ASP A 264 -23.19 -34.51 21.95
C ASP A 264 -23.61 -33.17 22.61
N PRO A 265 -24.92 -32.79 22.62
CA PRO A 265 -25.39 -31.40 22.47
C PRO A 265 -25.96 -30.74 23.73
N ILE A 266 -26.05 -29.40 23.75
CA ILE A 266 -26.92 -28.65 24.69
C ILE A 266 -27.60 -27.45 23.98
N GLY A 267 -28.94 -27.41 24.05
CA GLY A 267 -29.72 -26.18 24.30
C GLY A 267 -30.26 -25.40 23.10
N ALA A 268 -31.45 -25.78 22.61
CA ALA A 268 -32.22 -25.04 21.61
C ALA A 268 -32.90 -23.77 22.18
N GLY A 269 -32.79 -22.66 21.46
CA GLY A 269 -33.62 -21.46 21.63
C GLY A 269 -34.26 -21.07 20.30
N ARG A 270 -35.58 -21.25 20.19
CA ARG A 270 -36.38 -20.90 18.99
C ARG A 270 -36.41 -19.39 18.78
N PHE A 271 -36.00 -18.91 17.61
CA PHE A 271 -36.36 -17.58 17.10
C PHE A 271 -37.00 -17.71 15.72
N ARG A 272 -38.14 -17.03 15.56
CA ARG A 272 -38.96 -17.04 14.33
C ARG A 272 -38.32 -16.15 13.27
N HIS A 273 -38.20 -16.65 12.04
CA HIS A 273 -37.91 -15.85 10.85
C HIS A 273 -39.15 -15.06 10.41
N THR A 274 -38.97 -13.80 10.04
CA THR A 274 -39.92 -13.06 9.20
C THR A 274 -39.15 -12.49 8.01
N ASN A 275 -39.45 -13.00 6.82
CA ASN A 275 -39.05 -12.37 5.54
C ASN A 275 -40.00 -11.20 5.28
N LEU A 276 -39.48 -10.01 5.03
CA LEU A 276 -40.26 -8.85 4.58
C LEU A 276 -40.07 -8.67 3.07
N MET A 277 -41.19 -8.44 2.36
CA MET A 277 -41.23 -8.23 0.91
C MET A 277 -40.91 -6.78 0.55
N GLY A 278 -40.48 -6.54 -0.69
CA GLY A 278 -39.99 -5.25 -1.19
C GLY A 278 -40.94 -4.06 -1.03
N ASP A 279 -42.25 -4.29 -1.01
CA ASP A 279 -43.24 -3.22 -0.82
C ASP A 279 -43.28 -2.69 0.63
N GLN A 280 -42.75 -3.44 1.61
CA GLN A 280 -42.72 -3.05 3.03
C GLN A 280 -41.49 -2.20 3.40
N LEU A 281 -40.53 -2.01 2.48
CA LEU A 281 -39.42 -1.07 2.65
C LEU A 281 -39.84 0.38 2.38
N LEU A 282 -40.93 0.63 1.65
CA LEU A 282 -41.44 1.97 1.38
C LEU A 282 -42.16 2.57 2.61
N ASP A 283 -42.96 1.77 3.32
CA ASP A 283 -43.73 2.25 4.49
C ASP A 283 -42.86 2.55 5.74
N HIS A 284 -41.65 2.00 5.83
CA HIS A 284 -40.75 2.32 6.95
C HIS A 284 -40.02 3.67 6.78
N PHE A 285 -39.94 4.19 5.55
CA PHE A 285 -39.26 5.45 5.22
C PHE A 285 -40.18 6.67 5.13
N GLU A 286 -41.52 6.49 5.09
CA GLU A 286 -42.48 7.60 5.16
C GLU A 286 -42.80 8.07 6.60
N SER A 287 -42.23 7.41 7.62
CA SER A 287 -42.51 7.66 9.04
C SER A 287 -41.40 8.38 9.82
N THR A 288 -40.33 8.88 9.18
CA THR A 288 -39.25 9.67 9.83
C THR A 288 -38.73 10.75 8.91
#